data_AF-A0A350BU57-F1
#
_entry.id   AF-A0A350BU57-F1
#
_cell.length_a   1.000
_cell.length_b   1.000
_cell.length_c   1.000
_cell.angle_alpha   90.00
_cell.angle_beta   90.00
_cell.angle_gamma   90.00
#
_symmetry.space_group_name_H-M   'P 1'
#
loop_
_entity.id
_entity.type
_entity.pdbx_description
1 polymer ?
#
loop_
_entity_poly.entity_id
_entity_poly.type
_entity_poly.pdbx_seq_one_letter_code
_entity_poly.pdbx_strand_id
1 'polypeptide(L)' 'MKKALLALLSMSIFGCNTNDGKVIPDFTFTTLDGKTITQKDLKGDATIICVWATWCG' A
#
# COMPACT_ATOMS: atom_id res chain seq x y z
N MET A 1 -2.80 8.89 -42.24
CA MET A 1 -1.86 8.01 -41.51
C MET A 1 -1.09 8.73 -40.38
N LYS A 2 -0.50 9.92 -40.61
CA LYS A 2 0.20 10.68 -39.54
C LYS A 2 -0.72 11.19 -38.41
N LYS A 3 -1.98 11.54 -38.74
CA LYS A 3 -2.99 11.98 -37.75
C LYS A 3 -3.50 10.85 -36.84
N ALA A 4 -3.54 9.62 -37.34
CA ALA A 4 -3.90 8.43 -36.56
C ALA A 4 -2.77 8.02 -35.60
N LEU A 5 -1.51 8.18 -36.03
CA LEU A 5 -0.33 7.95 -35.19
C LEU A 5 -0.23 8.96 -34.03
N LEU A 6 -0.64 10.22 -34.25
CA LEU A 6 -0.70 11.24 -33.19
C LEU A 6 -1.80 10.97 -32.16
N ALA A 7 -2.94 10.41 -32.59
CA ALA A 7 -4.08 10.10 -31.72
C ALA A 7 -3.86 8.86 -30.85
N LEU A 8 -3.04 7.91 -31.29
CA LEU A 8 -2.66 6.72 -30.51
C LEU A 8 -1.66 7.03 -29.40
N LEU A 9 -0.84 8.08 -29.57
CA LEU A 9 0.14 8.52 -28.55
C LEU A 9 -0.51 9.13 -27.30
N SER A 10 -1.71 9.70 -27.43
CA SER A 10 -2.42 10.35 -26.33
C SER A 10 -3.20 9.39 -25.42
N MET A 11 -3.44 8.14 -25.84
CA MET A 11 -4.27 7.19 -25.08
C MET A 11 -3.53 6.55 -23.90
N SER A 12 -2.20 6.53 -23.92
CA SER A 12 -1.36 5.90 -22.87
C SER A 12 -1.22 6.73 -21.60
N ILE A 13 -1.63 8.00 -21.62
CA ILE A 13 -1.43 8.96 -20.52
C ILE A 13 -2.65 9.07 -19.59
N PHE A 14 -3.80 8.51 -20.00
CA PHE A 14 -5.05 8.52 -19.22
C PHE A 14 -5.32 7.20 -18.48
N GLY A 15 -4.35 6.28 -18.43
CA GLY A 15 -4.42 5.08 -17.61
C GLY A 15 -4.23 5.38 -16.12
N CYS A 16 -5.09 6.22 -15.55
CA CYS A 16 -5.09 6.48 -14.11
C CYS A 16 -5.68 5.25 -13.42
N ASN A 17 -4.81 4.38 -12.91
CA ASN A 17 -5.21 3.36 -11.94
C ASN A 17 -5.28 4.05 -10.57
N THR A 18 -6.48 4.48 -10.17
CA THR A 18 -6.76 4.95 -8.80
C THR A 18 -6.76 3.73 -7.87
N ASN A 19 -5.57 3.23 -7.57
CA ASN A 19 -5.36 2.31 -6.47
C ASN A 19 -5.52 3.12 -5.19
N ASP A 20 -6.77 3.35 -4.77
CA ASP A 20 -7.12 4.06 -3.54
C ASP A 20 -6.85 3.13 -2.35
N GLY A 21 -5.60 2.68 -2.21
CA GLY A 21 -5.13 1.95 -1.06
C GLY A 21 -5.38 2.82 0.17
N LYS A 22 -6.26 2.35 1.06
CA LYS A 22 -6.46 3.04 2.33
C LYS A 22 -5.16 3.00 3.11
N VAL A 23 -4.74 4.17 3.59
CA VAL A 23 -3.61 4.27 4.51
C VAL A 23 -3.93 3.44 5.75
N ILE A 24 -3.01 2.57 6.15
CA ILE A 24 -3.12 1.82 7.41
C ILE A 24 -3.40 2.83 8.54
N PRO A 25 -4.35 2.58 9.46
CA PRO A 25 -4.58 3.48 10.59
C PRO A 25 -3.33 3.69 11.44
N ASP A 26 -3.22 4.85 12.08
CA ASP A 26 -2.12 5.08 13.02
C ASP A 26 -2.23 4.12 14.21
N PHE A 27 -1.10 3.60 14.65
CA PHE A 27 -1.03 2.69 15.79
C PHE A 27 0.30 2.82 16.51
N THR A 28 0.29 2.43 17.77
CA THR A 28 1.50 2.26 18.58
C THR A 28 1.31 1.03 19.46
N PHE A 29 2.20 0.06 19.34
CA PHE A 29 2.18 -1.17 20.13
C PHE A 29 3.52 -1.41 20.81
N THR A 30 3.45 -2.13 21.93
CA THR A 30 4.63 -2.70 22.57
C THR A 30 4.81 -4.13 22.07
N THR A 31 5.97 -4.42 21.50
CA THR A 31 6.35 -5.76 21.05
C THR A 31 6.64 -6.68 22.23
N LEU A 32 6.74 -7.99 21.97
CA LEU A 32 7.04 -8.98 23.01
C LEU A 32 8.43 -8.79 23.66
N ASP A 33 9.38 -8.19 22.93
CA ASP A 33 10.70 -7.82 23.44
C ASP A 33 10.72 -6.40 24.08
N GLY A 34 9.55 -5.80 24.30
CA GLY A 34 9.41 -4.53 25.02
C GLY A 34 9.73 -3.27 24.21
N LYS A 35 9.88 -3.38 22.89
CA LYS A 35 10.11 -2.23 22.00
C LYS A 35 8.80 -1.60 21.57
N THR A 36 8.86 -0.31 21.24
CA THR A 36 7.73 0.38 20.61
C THR A 36 7.78 0.16 19.10
N ILE A 37 6.64 -0.18 18.49
CA ILE A 37 6.45 -0.23 17.05
C ILE A 37 5.25 0.63 16.64
N THR A 38 5.40 1.37 15.55
CA THR A 38 4.40 2.30 15.01
C THR A 38 4.11 2.02 13.54
N GLN A 39 3.01 2.59 13.02
CA GLN A 39 2.69 2.54 11.59
C GLN A 39 3.84 3.08 10.71
N LYS A 40 4.55 4.11 11.16
CA LYS A 40 5.62 4.76 10.40
C LYS A 40 6.83 3.83 10.22
N ASP A 41 7.09 2.97 11.19
CA ASP A 41 8.20 2.00 11.14
C ASP A 41 8.01 0.94 10.06
N LEU A 42 6.76 0.73 9.59
CA LEU A 42 6.42 -0.22 8.52
C LEU A 42 6.33 0.42 7.13
N LYS A 43 6.56 1.73 7.02
CA LYS A 43 6.41 2.46 5.76
C LYS A 43 7.60 2.21 4.84
N GLY A 44 7.32 1.85 3.58
CA GLY A 44 8.34 1.69 2.52
C GLY A 44 8.62 0.23 2.17
N ASP A 45 8.28 -0.69 3.07
CA ASP A 45 8.42 -2.12 2.85
C ASP A 45 7.07 -2.78 2.56
N ALA A 46 7.08 -3.76 1.65
CA ALA A 46 5.93 -4.64 1.43
C ALA A 46 5.73 -5.52 2.68
N THR A 47 4.81 -5.10 3.54
CA THR A 47 4.61 -5.70 4.87
C THR A 47 3.29 -6.45 4.93
N ILE A 48 3.31 -7.66 5.51
CA ILE A 48 2.11 -8.45 5.84
C ILE A 48 1.95 -8.45 7.36
N ILE A 49 0.78 -8.01 7.85
CA ILE A 49 0.44 -8.05 9.27
C ILE A 49 -0.48 -9.24 9.51
N CYS A 50 0.00 -10.22 10.29
CA CYS A 50 -0.79 -11.38 10.70
C CYS A 50 -1.37 -11.14 12.10
N VAL A 51 -2.70 -11.02 12.19
CA VAL A 51 -3.41 -10.86 13.47
C VAL A 51 -3.84 -12.25 13.96
N TRP A 52 -3.40 -12.63 15.15
CA TRP A 52 -3.74 -13.90 15.78
C TRP A 52 -3.83 -13.73 17.29
N ALA A 53 -4.42 -14.71 17.95
CA ALA A 53 -4.51 -14.81 19.40
C ALA A 53 -4.31 -16.26 19.84
N THR A 54 -4.00 -16.46 21.13
CA THR A 54 -3.78 -17.80 21.72
C THR A 54 -4.99 -18.74 21.65
N TRP A 55 -6.14 -18.19 21.30
CA TRP A 55 -7.41 -18.87 21.16
C TRP A 55 -7.91 -18.89 19.70
N CYS A 56 -7.07 -18.50 18.73
CA CYS A 56 -7.31 -18.83 17.32
C CYS A 56 -7.08 -20.33 17.11
N GLY A 57 -8.00 -21.01 16.41
CA GLY A 57 -8.02 -22.47 16.21
C GLY A 57 -7.88 -22.89 14.75
#